data_AF-A0A6A4W119-F1
#
_entry.id   AF-A0A6A4W119-F1
#
_cell.length_a   1.000
_cell.length_b   1.000
_cell.length_c   1.000
_cell.angle_alpha   90.00
_cell.angle_beta   90.00
_cell.angle_gamma   90.00
#
_symmetry.space_group_name_H-M   'P 1'
#
loop_
_entity.id
_entity.type
_entity.pdbx_description
1 polymer ?
#
loop_
_entity_poly.entity_id
_entity_poly.type
_entity_poly.pdbx_seq_one_letter_code
_entity_poly.pdbx_strand_id
1 'polypeptide(L)'
;MDDSGSNTQNRLYLMLSELQKIAKDVPRRFQQRLTLELLSGLANSMLDGTVFQIVDQLAEIQHVTEKQAFQMRQQLVAGHNADRQALLKQQKADLQAALERGESPARLEAAHQRDMQSLLHKQQAELTRCDMKVVTQLDQKVSEQQVILEKSGVPGFYVTNDPQEIRLQLYLLRFISEVSQMPALAQTDT
;
A
#
# COMPACT_ATOMS: atom_id res chain seq x y z
N MET A 1 -14.64 -15.85 43.11
CA MET A 1 -13.70 -16.02 41.97
C MET A 1 -14.51 -16.14 40.68
N ASP A 2 -15.19 -15.07 40.26
CA ASP A 2 -16.06 -15.07 39.06
C ASP A 2 -16.00 -13.72 38.28
N ASP A 3 -15.05 -12.85 38.66
CA ASP A 3 -14.98 -11.47 38.15
C ASP A 3 -14.33 -11.39 36.75
N SER A 4 -13.42 -12.31 36.43
CA SER A 4 -12.72 -12.37 35.14
C SER A 4 -13.63 -12.76 33.98
N GLY A 5 -14.64 -13.62 34.22
CA GLY A 5 -15.63 -14.01 33.20
C GLY A 5 -16.59 -12.86 32.89
N SER A 6 -17.04 -12.15 33.92
CA SER A 6 -17.88 -10.95 33.80
C SER A 6 -17.17 -9.82 33.04
N ASN A 7 -15.89 -9.56 33.34
CA ASN A 7 -15.10 -8.54 32.66
C ASN A 7 -14.86 -8.86 31.18
N THR A 8 -14.54 -10.13 30.86
CA THR A 8 -14.37 -10.58 29.46
C THR A 8 -15.66 -10.44 28.66
N GLN A 9 -16.80 -10.84 29.24
CA GLN A 9 -18.09 -10.76 28.58
C GLN A 9 -18.55 -9.30 28.37
N ASN A 10 -18.25 -8.42 29.32
CA ASN A 10 -18.50 -6.98 29.17
C ASN A 10 -17.65 -6.38 28.03
N ARG A 11 -16.35 -6.74 27.97
CA ARG A 11 -15.44 -6.29 26.91
C ARG A 11 -15.89 -6.76 25.53
N LEU A 12 -16.33 -8.01 25.42
CA LEU A 12 -16.90 -8.56 24.18
C LEU A 12 -18.17 -7.81 23.75
N TYR A 13 -19.08 -7.53 24.68
CA TYR A 13 -20.30 -6.77 24.40
C TYR A 13 -19.99 -5.36 23.90
N LEU A 14 -19.02 -4.68 24.53
CA LEU A 14 -18.55 -3.37 24.11
C LEU A 14 -17.96 -3.42 22.70
N MET A 15 -17.03 -4.35 22.42
CA MET A 15 -16.45 -4.51 21.09
C MET A 15 -17.50 -4.81 20.03
N LEU A 16 -18.44 -5.71 20.31
CA LEU A 16 -19.50 -6.04 19.36
C LEU A 16 -20.42 -4.85 19.07
N SER A 17 -20.80 -4.09 20.10
CA SER A 17 -21.61 -2.88 19.96
C SER A 17 -20.92 -1.85 19.05
N GLU A 18 -19.61 -1.67 19.24
CA GLU A 18 -18.82 -0.74 18.41
C GLU A 18 -18.66 -1.24 16.98
N LEU A 19 -18.34 -2.52 16.77
CA LEU A 19 -18.30 -3.13 15.44
C LEU A 19 -19.63 -2.97 14.69
N GLN A 20 -20.76 -3.14 15.36
CA GLN A 20 -22.09 -2.93 14.78
C GLN A 20 -22.36 -1.46 14.41
N LYS A 21 -21.82 -0.50 15.16
CA LYS A 21 -21.92 0.92 14.82
C LYS A 21 -21.09 1.22 13.58
N ILE A 22 -19.82 0.81 13.56
CA ILE A 22 -18.91 1.05 12.42
C ILE A 22 -19.44 0.37 11.14
N ALA A 23 -20.05 -0.81 11.26
CA ALA A 23 -20.66 -1.51 10.13
C ALA A 23 -21.77 -0.70 9.43
N LYS A 24 -22.47 0.20 10.14
CA LYS A 24 -23.52 1.05 9.55
C LYS A 24 -22.98 2.11 8.59
N ASP A 25 -21.68 2.43 8.66
CA ASP A 25 -21.03 3.41 7.80
C ASP A 25 -20.48 2.80 6.50
N VAL A 26 -20.49 1.46 6.39
CA VAL A 26 -20.05 0.74 5.20
C VAL A 26 -21.12 0.79 4.09
N PRO A 27 -20.77 0.80 2.79
CA PRO A 27 -21.78 0.75 1.72
C PRO A 27 -22.68 -0.49 1.80
N ARG A 28 -23.99 -0.33 1.54
CA ARG A 28 -25.04 -1.36 1.70
C ARG A 28 -24.68 -2.75 1.16
N ARG A 29 -24.03 -2.81 -0.01
CA ARG A 29 -23.61 -4.08 -0.64
C ARG A 29 -22.63 -4.90 0.19
N PHE A 30 -21.81 -4.26 1.02
CA PHE A 30 -20.88 -4.92 1.91
C PHE A 30 -21.48 -5.13 3.30
N GLN A 31 -22.38 -4.24 3.75
CA GLN A 31 -23.12 -4.41 5.02
C GLN A 31 -23.83 -5.76 5.12
N GLN A 32 -24.43 -6.22 4.02
CA GLN A 32 -25.10 -7.53 3.96
C GLN A 32 -24.17 -8.72 4.25
N ARG A 33 -22.86 -8.53 4.04
CA ARG A 33 -21.83 -9.54 4.31
C ARG A 33 -21.25 -9.45 5.71
N LEU A 34 -21.53 -8.36 6.43
CA LEU A 34 -21.11 -8.13 7.81
C LEU A 34 -22.16 -8.70 8.78
N THR A 35 -22.31 -10.02 8.76
CA THR A 35 -23.29 -10.71 9.60
C THR A 35 -22.95 -10.57 11.08
N LEU A 36 -23.95 -10.73 11.96
CA LEU A 36 -23.72 -10.73 13.40
C LEU A 36 -22.70 -11.80 13.82
N GLU A 37 -22.74 -12.97 13.18
CA GLU A 37 -21.79 -14.05 13.39
C GLU A 37 -20.35 -13.62 13.07
N LEU A 38 -20.12 -12.98 11.92
CA LEU A 38 -18.81 -12.47 11.54
C LEU A 38 -18.30 -11.41 12.52
N LEU A 39 -19.14 -10.45 12.89
CA LEU A 39 -18.76 -9.39 13.84
C LEU A 39 -18.48 -9.94 15.24
N SER A 40 -19.25 -10.94 15.67
CA SER A 40 -19.05 -11.61 16.95
C SER A 40 -17.77 -12.44 16.94
N GLY A 41 -17.48 -13.14 15.84
CA GLY A 41 -16.20 -13.83 15.65
C GLY A 41 -15.02 -12.86 15.69
N LEU A 42 -15.13 -11.73 14.98
CA LEU A 42 -14.09 -10.71 14.95
C LEU A 42 -13.83 -10.13 16.35
N ALA A 43 -14.89 -9.79 17.09
CA ALA A 43 -14.77 -9.33 18.48
C ALA A 43 -14.04 -10.35 19.36
N ASN A 44 -14.40 -11.64 19.26
CA ASN A 44 -13.73 -12.72 19.99
C ASN A 44 -12.23 -12.80 19.65
N SER A 45 -11.87 -12.74 18.36
CA SER A 45 -10.46 -12.84 17.94
C SER A 45 -9.58 -11.71 18.47
N MET A 46 -10.17 -10.57 18.83
CA MET A 46 -9.45 -9.39 19.28
C MET A 46 -9.37 -9.28 20.81
N LEU A 47 -10.00 -10.18 21.58
CA LEU A 47 -10.10 -10.07 23.04
C LEU A 47 -8.75 -10.08 23.76
N ASP A 48 -7.80 -10.89 23.29
CA ASP A 48 -6.47 -11.03 23.89
C ASP A 48 -5.50 -9.90 23.48
N GLY A 49 -5.90 -9.07 22.52
CA GLY A 49 -5.10 -7.97 21.98
C GLY A 49 -4.03 -8.38 20.97
N THR A 50 -3.81 -9.68 20.73
CA THR A 50 -2.80 -10.19 19.79
C THR A 50 -3.10 -9.71 18.37
N VAL A 51 -4.36 -9.71 17.96
CA VAL A 51 -4.79 -9.26 16.63
C VAL A 51 -4.48 -7.77 16.40
N PHE A 52 -4.59 -6.93 17.42
CA PHE A 52 -4.21 -5.51 17.29
C PHE A 52 -2.71 -5.37 17.04
N GLN A 53 -1.89 -6.09 17.79
CA GLN A 53 -0.43 -6.08 17.59
C GLN A 53 -0.04 -6.59 16.20
N ILE A 54 -0.71 -7.62 15.70
CA ILE A 54 -0.48 -8.14 14.34
C ILE A 54 -0.82 -7.06 13.31
N VAL A 55 -1.99 -6.44 13.39
CA VAL A 55 -2.40 -5.40 12.43
C VAL A 55 -1.46 -4.20 12.47
N ASP A 56 -1.02 -3.76 13.64
CA ASP A 56 -0.06 -2.67 13.79
C ASP A 56 1.30 -3.00 13.15
N GLN A 57 1.82 -4.21 13.39
CA GLN A 57 3.07 -4.67 12.77
C GLN A 57 2.94 -4.78 11.25
N LEU A 58 1.82 -5.30 10.74
CA LEU A 58 1.57 -5.38 9.30
C LEU A 58 1.48 -3.99 8.66
N ALA A 59 0.89 -3.01 9.35
CA ALA A 59 0.82 -1.62 8.90
C ALA A 59 2.21 -0.97 8.86
N GLU A 60 3.07 -1.22 9.83
CA GLU A 60 4.46 -0.74 9.82
C GLU A 60 5.26 -1.34 8.65
N ILE A 61 5.17 -2.66 8.45
CA ILE A 61 5.82 -3.36 7.32
C ILE A 61 5.33 -2.80 5.98
N GLN A 62 4.02 -2.55 5.85
CA GLN A 62 3.44 -1.93 4.67
C GLN A 62 4.00 -0.54 4.44
N HIS A 63 4.03 0.31 5.47
CA HIS A 63 4.55 1.68 5.36
C HIS A 63 6.01 1.70 4.89
N VAL A 64 6.87 0.84 5.46
CA VAL A 64 8.27 0.73 5.04
C VAL A 64 8.37 0.28 3.59
N THR A 65 7.57 -0.69 3.17
CA THR A 65 7.59 -1.21 1.79
C THR A 65 7.14 -0.13 0.79
N GLU A 66 6.03 0.57 1.08
CA GLU A 66 5.53 1.65 0.23
C GLU A 66 6.53 2.79 0.12
N LYS A 67 7.19 3.15 1.22
CA LYS A 67 8.24 4.17 1.24
C LYS A 67 9.42 3.78 0.37
N GLN A 68 9.87 2.52 0.44
CA GLN A 68 10.96 2.01 -0.41
C GLN A 68 10.58 2.03 -1.89
N ALA A 69 9.36 1.60 -2.24
CA ALA A 69 8.85 1.63 -3.61
C ALA A 69 8.78 3.06 -4.16
N PHE A 70 8.29 4.00 -3.35
CA PHE A 70 8.25 5.42 -3.70
C PHE A 70 9.65 5.99 -3.94
N GLN A 71 10.60 5.72 -3.04
CA GLN A 71 11.99 6.17 -3.16
C GLN A 71 12.67 5.60 -4.40
N MET A 72 12.46 4.32 -4.71
CA MET A 72 12.99 3.68 -5.91
C MET A 72 12.52 4.39 -7.19
N ARG A 73 11.22 4.65 -7.30
CA ARG A 73 10.66 5.38 -8.46
C ARG A 73 11.19 6.81 -8.51
N GLN A 74 11.28 7.48 -7.37
CA GLN A 74 11.76 8.86 -7.30
C GLN A 74 13.22 8.98 -7.77
N GLN A 75 14.09 8.04 -7.37
CA GLN A 75 15.49 8.00 -7.81
C GLN A 75 15.61 7.76 -9.32
N LEU A 76 14.79 6.87 -9.88
CA LEU A 76 14.76 6.61 -11.31
C LEU A 76 14.39 7.87 -12.11
N VAL A 77 13.32 8.56 -11.69
CA VAL A 77 12.88 9.81 -12.34
C VAL A 77 13.93 10.92 -12.21
N ALA A 78 14.59 11.02 -11.06
CA ALA A 78 15.68 11.97 -10.86
C ALA A 78 16.86 11.68 -11.81
N GLY A 79 17.23 10.42 -11.97
CA GLY A 79 18.23 9.98 -12.95
C GLY A 79 17.85 10.33 -14.38
N HIS A 80 16.60 10.04 -14.78
CA HIS A 80 16.09 10.38 -16.11
C HIS A 80 16.16 11.88 -16.41
N ASN A 81 15.85 12.73 -15.42
CA ASN A 81 15.96 14.17 -15.55
C ASN A 81 17.42 14.63 -15.69
N ALA A 82 18.34 14.03 -14.93
CA ALA A 82 19.77 14.32 -15.03
C ALA A 82 20.33 13.94 -16.40
N ASP A 83 19.97 12.77 -16.93
CA ASP A 83 20.40 12.30 -18.26
C ASP A 83 19.90 13.25 -19.36
N ARG A 84 18.64 13.69 -19.29
CA ARG A 84 18.07 14.65 -20.23
C ARG A 84 18.80 15.99 -20.16
N GLN A 85 19.13 16.47 -18.97
CA GLN A 85 19.87 17.72 -18.80
C GLN A 85 21.30 17.61 -19.33
N ALA A 86 21.98 16.48 -19.10
CA ALA A 86 23.31 16.21 -19.62
C ALA A 86 23.30 16.17 -21.15
N LEU A 87 22.33 15.47 -21.75
CA LEU A 87 22.18 15.41 -23.21
C LEU A 87 21.94 16.80 -23.79
N LEU A 88 21.03 17.59 -23.23
CA LEU A 88 20.78 18.96 -23.71
C LEU A 88 22.03 19.86 -23.60
N LYS A 89 22.82 19.71 -22.54
CA LYS A 89 24.08 20.43 -22.37
C LYS A 89 25.10 20.03 -23.43
N GLN A 90 25.21 18.73 -23.73
CA GLN A 90 26.07 18.22 -24.79
C GLN A 90 25.63 18.73 -26.16
N GLN A 91 24.33 18.66 -26.47
CA GLN A 91 23.79 19.14 -27.74
C GLN A 91 24.09 20.63 -27.97
N LYS A 92 23.98 21.45 -26.92
CA LYS A 92 24.35 22.88 -26.97
C LYS A 92 25.84 23.07 -27.26
N ALA A 93 26.71 22.28 -26.62
CA ALA A 93 28.16 22.37 -26.83
C ALA A 93 28.55 21.94 -28.26
N ASP A 94 27.94 20.87 -28.77
CA ASP A 94 28.18 20.38 -30.14
C ASP A 94 27.77 21.42 -31.20
N LEU A 95 26.60 22.06 -31.01
CA LEU A 95 26.13 23.12 -31.91
C LEU A 95 27.07 24.32 -31.91
N GLN A 96 27.57 24.72 -30.74
CA GLN A 96 28.53 25.81 -30.62
C GLN A 96 29.84 25.47 -31.34
N ALA A 97 30.38 24.25 -31.14
CA ALA A 97 31.60 23.81 -31.81
C ALA A 97 31.43 23.72 -33.34
N ALA A 98 30.27 23.28 -33.83
CA ALA A 98 29.98 23.24 -35.27
C ALA A 98 29.93 24.65 -35.88
N LEU A 99 29.34 25.63 -35.18
CA LEU A 99 29.33 27.03 -35.59
C LEU A 99 30.76 27.61 -35.67
N GLU A 100 31.60 27.33 -34.67
CA GLU A 100 33.01 27.75 -34.65
C GLU A 100 33.83 27.14 -35.80
N ARG A 101 33.48 25.92 -36.26
CA ARG A 101 34.11 25.26 -37.40
C ARG A 101 33.52 25.65 -38.77
N GLY A 102 32.47 26.47 -38.81
CA GLY A 102 31.78 26.85 -40.06
C GLY A 102 30.99 25.69 -40.70
N GLU A 103 30.63 24.67 -39.93
CA GLU A 103 29.87 23.51 -40.39
C GLU A 103 28.35 23.80 -40.41
N SER A 104 27.63 23.20 -41.35
CA SER A 104 26.16 23.32 -41.39
C SER A 104 25.50 22.49 -40.27
N PRO A 105 24.63 23.08 -39.43
CA PRO A 105 24.07 22.42 -38.25
C PRO A 105 23.02 21.33 -38.56
N ALA A 106 22.46 21.29 -39.79
CA ALA A 106 21.31 20.47 -40.11
C ALA A 106 21.51 18.95 -39.89
N ARG A 107 22.72 18.42 -40.15
CA ARG A 107 23.01 16.98 -39.91
C ARG A 107 23.14 16.68 -38.42
N LEU A 108 23.66 17.63 -37.65
CA LEU A 108 23.86 17.51 -36.21
C LEU A 108 22.51 17.57 -35.47
N GLU A 109 21.64 18.49 -35.87
CA GLU A 109 20.27 18.59 -35.35
C GLU A 109 19.47 17.30 -35.54
N ALA A 110 19.57 16.67 -36.72
CA ALA A 110 18.92 15.39 -36.99
C ALA A 110 19.47 14.25 -36.11
N ALA A 111 20.78 14.24 -35.82
CA ALA A 111 21.38 13.29 -34.89
C ALA A 111 20.90 13.53 -33.45
N HIS A 112 20.93 14.78 -32.98
CA HIS A 112 20.45 15.19 -31.66
C HIS A 112 18.97 14.84 -31.42
N GLN A 113 18.12 15.02 -32.43
CA GLN A 113 16.72 14.61 -32.37
C GLN A 113 16.57 13.09 -32.20
N ARG A 114 17.34 12.30 -32.94
CA ARG A 114 17.33 10.83 -32.80
C ARG A 114 17.81 10.38 -31.42
N ASP A 115 18.86 11.01 -30.90
CA ASP A 115 19.40 10.70 -29.58
C ASP A 115 18.37 10.99 -28.48
N MET A 116 17.70 12.15 -28.55
CA MET A 116 16.62 12.51 -27.62
C MET A 116 15.46 11.52 -27.70
N GLN A 117 15.01 11.15 -28.91
CA GLN A 117 13.94 10.16 -29.08
C GLN A 117 14.34 8.80 -28.53
N SER A 118 15.56 8.35 -28.79
CA SER A 118 16.06 7.08 -28.25
C SER A 118 16.14 7.11 -26.72
N LEU A 119 16.56 8.23 -26.13
CA LEU A 119 16.62 8.39 -24.68
C LEU A 119 15.21 8.33 -24.07
N LEU A 120 14.26 9.10 -24.59
CA LEU A 120 12.88 9.11 -24.10
C LEU A 120 12.22 7.73 -24.20
N HIS A 121 12.46 7.01 -25.30
CA HIS A 121 11.94 5.65 -25.46
C HIS A 121 12.50 4.69 -24.40
N LYS A 122 13.81 4.74 -24.14
CA LYS A 122 14.46 3.94 -23.08
C LYS A 122 13.90 4.29 -21.71
N GLN A 123 13.79 5.58 -21.38
CA GLN A 123 13.27 6.05 -20.10
C GLN A 123 11.83 5.59 -19.86
N GLN A 124 10.98 5.65 -20.88
CA GLN A 124 9.60 5.16 -20.78
C GLN A 124 9.54 3.65 -20.50
N ALA A 125 10.38 2.85 -21.15
CA ALA A 125 10.45 1.40 -20.92
C ALA A 125 10.94 1.08 -19.49
N GLU A 126 11.96 1.81 -19.02
CA GLU A 126 12.48 1.65 -17.65
C GLU A 126 11.45 2.03 -16.59
N LEU A 127 10.73 3.13 -16.79
CA LEU A 127 9.67 3.57 -15.87
C LEU A 127 8.54 2.54 -15.82
N THR A 128 8.09 2.05 -16.98
CA THR A 128 7.07 1.01 -17.05
C THR A 128 7.51 -0.27 -16.32
N ARG A 129 8.79 -0.66 -16.48
CA ARG A 129 9.36 -1.82 -15.77
C ARG A 129 9.43 -1.58 -14.26
N CYS A 130 9.78 -0.37 -13.83
CA CYS A 130 9.78 0.00 -12.41
C CYS A 130 8.37 -0.09 -11.82
N ASP A 131 7.38 0.48 -12.52
CA ASP A 131 5.99 0.50 -12.09
C ASP A 131 5.41 -0.90 -11.97
N MET A 132 5.69 -1.77 -12.94
CA MET A 132 5.30 -3.18 -12.88
C MET A 132 5.90 -3.87 -11.65
N LYS A 133 7.19 -3.64 -11.36
CA LYS A 133 7.84 -4.20 -10.17
C LYS A 133 7.20 -3.71 -8.88
N VAL A 134 6.85 -2.42 -8.80
CA VAL A 134 6.18 -1.85 -7.63
C VAL A 134 4.82 -2.52 -7.41
N VAL A 135 4.00 -2.61 -8.45
CA VAL A 135 2.68 -3.25 -8.35
C VAL A 135 2.82 -4.71 -7.91
N THR A 136 3.71 -5.48 -8.54
CA THR A 136 3.94 -6.89 -8.15
C THR A 136 4.40 -7.04 -6.70
N GLN A 137 5.26 -6.14 -6.20
CA GLN A 137 5.69 -6.16 -4.80
C GLN A 137 4.54 -5.84 -3.84
N LEU A 138 3.68 -4.89 -4.19
CA LEU A 138 2.51 -4.54 -3.38
C LEU A 138 1.48 -5.68 -3.36
N ASP A 139 1.21 -6.31 -4.51
CA ASP A 139 0.30 -7.46 -4.59
C ASP A 139 0.81 -8.65 -3.75
N GLN A 140 2.12 -8.90 -3.80
CA GLN A 140 2.76 -9.92 -2.96
C GLN A 140 2.58 -9.60 -1.46
N LYS A 141 2.70 -8.32 -1.07
CA LYS A 141 2.47 -7.91 0.32
C LYS A 141 1.02 -8.09 0.76
N VAL A 142 0.05 -7.78 -0.10
CA VAL A 142 -1.38 -8.04 0.19
C VAL A 142 -1.60 -9.52 0.45
N SER A 143 -1.04 -10.40 -0.41
CA SER A 143 -1.16 -11.85 -0.22
C SER A 143 -0.51 -12.32 1.08
N GLU A 144 0.69 -11.82 1.43
CA GLU A 144 1.36 -12.13 2.69
C GLU A 144 0.54 -11.70 3.91
N GLN A 145 -0.02 -10.49 3.90
CA GLN A 145 -0.89 -9.97 4.96
C GLN A 145 -2.14 -10.84 5.12
N GLN A 146 -2.79 -11.23 4.01
CA GLN A 146 -3.94 -12.14 4.04
C GLN A 146 -3.60 -13.48 4.67
N VAL A 147 -2.45 -14.09 4.30
CA VAL A 147 -1.98 -15.35 4.88
C VAL A 147 -1.75 -15.24 6.38
N ILE A 148 -1.14 -14.14 6.84
CA ILE A 148 -0.86 -13.92 8.25
C ILE A 148 -2.18 -13.81 9.03
N LEU A 149 -3.11 -12.98 8.57
CA LEU A 149 -4.40 -12.78 9.24
C LEU A 149 -5.27 -14.04 9.24
N GLU A 150 -5.27 -14.80 8.15
CA GLU A 150 -5.95 -16.10 8.05
C GLU A 150 -5.36 -17.12 9.05
N LYS A 151 -4.03 -17.23 9.10
CA LYS A 151 -3.34 -18.15 10.02
C LYS A 151 -3.46 -17.74 11.49
N SER A 152 -3.63 -16.45 11.75
CA SER A 152 -3.93 -15.91 13.08
C SER A 152 -5.40 -16.11 13.49
N GLY A 153 -6.22 -16.73 12.63
CA GLY A 153 -7.62 -17.05 12.93
C GLY A 153 -8.54 -15.84 12.92
N VAL A 154 -8.15 -14.74 12.24
CA VAL A 154 -8.97 -13.53 12.16
C VAL A 154 -10.13 -13.77 11.18
N PRO A 155 -11.39 -13.70 11.63
CA PRO A 155 -12.53 -14.01 10.77
C PRO A 155 -12.65 -13.08 9.58
N GLY A 156 -13.02 -13.65 8.42
CA GLY A 156 -13.20 -12.92 7.17
C GLY A 156 -11.92 -12.70 6.35
N PHE A 157 -10.75 -13.13 6.86
CA PHE A 157 -9.49 -13.10 6.12
C PHE A 157 -9.16 -14.46 5.52
N TYR A 158 -8.79 -14.43 4.24
CA TYR A 158 -8.32 -15.57 3.45
C TYR A 158 -7.63 -15.02 2.20
N VAL A 159 -6.76 -15.82 1.57
CA VAL A 159 -6.06 -15.39 0.36
C VAL A 159 -7.04 -15.22 -0.81
N THR A 160 -7.06 -14.03 -1.42
CA THR A 160 -7.95 -13.74 -2.56
C THR A 160 -7.46 -12.56 -3.39
N ASN A 161 -7.68 -12.67 -4.70
CA ASN A 161 -7.45 -11.61 -5.69
C ASN A 161 -8.75 -10.96 -6.18
N ASP A 162 -9.92 -11.35 -5.65
CA ASP A 162 -11.18 -10.71 -6.01
C ASP A 162 -11.24 -9.30 -5.39
N PRO A 163 -11.38 -8.23 -6.19
CA PRO A 163 -11.46 -6.87 -5.69
C PRO A 163 -12.60 -6.64 -4.69
N GLN A 164 -13.72 -7.37 -4.79
CA GLN A 164 -14.82 -7.23 -3.83
C GLN A 164 -14.46 -7.85 -2.47
N GLU A 165 -13.76 -8.98 -2.47
CA GLU A 165 -13.30 -9.63 -1.24
C GLU A 165 -12.18 -8.85 -0.56
N ILE A 166 -11.19 -8.39 -1.33
CA ILE A 166 -10.14 -7.49 -0.82
C ILE A 166 -10.77 -6.26 -0.19
N ARG A 167 -11.79 -5.68 -0.83
CA ARG A 167 -12.49 -4.50 -0.28
C ARG A 167 -13.25 -4.82 1.00
N LEU A 168 -13.82 -6.01 1.13
CA LEU A 168 -14.43 -6.44 2.38
C LEU A 168 -13.38 -6.59 3.49
N GLN A 169 -12.25 -7.25 3.20
CA GLN A 169 -11.14 -7.41 4.14
C GLN A 169 -10.55 -6.06 4.58
N LEU A 170 -10.50 -5.06 3.69
CA LEU A 170 -10.11 -3.69 4.04
C LEU A 170 -11.10 -3.04 5.02
N TYR A 171 -12.41 -3.28 4.92
CA TYR A 171 -13.35 -2.81 5.94
C TYR A 171 -13.12 -3.51 7.27
N LEU A 172 -12.84 -4.82 7.28
CA LEU A 172 -12.55 -5.55 8.51
C LEU A 172 -11.26 -5.03 9.18
N LEU A 173 -10.20 -4.75 8.41
CA LEU A 173 -8.99 -4.10 8.92
C LEU A 173 -9.30 -2.74 9.54
N ARG A 174 -10.11 -1.91 8.86
CA ARG A 174 -10.56 -0.63 9.40
C ARG A 174 -11.29 -0.80 10.74
N PHE A 175 -12.14 -1.82 10.86
CA PHE A 175 -12.87 -2.08 12.10
C PHE A 175 -11.92 -2.44 13.24
N ILE A 176 -10.94 -3.32 12.98
CA ILE A 176 -9.92 -3.70 13.96
C ILE A 176 -9.15 -2.45 14.42
N SER A 177 -8.72 -1.60 13.48
CA SER A 177 -7.98 -0.36 13.78
C SER A 177 -8.81 0.69 14.52
N GLU A 178 -10.10 0.83 14.24
CA GLU A 178 -10.96 1.78 14.97
C GLU A 178 -11.24 1.29 16.40
N VAL A 179 -11.46 -0.02 16.58
CA VAL A 179 -11.67 -0.62 17.90
C VAL A 179 -10.39 -0.55 18.75
N SER A 180 -9.20 -0.69 18.16
CA SER A 180 -7.93 -0.60 18.90
C SER A 180 -7.67 0.78 19.50
N GLN A 181 -8.21 1.83 18.89
CA GLN A 181 -8.06 3.21 19.36
C GLN A 181 -9.04 3.60 20.48
N MET A 182 -9.94 2.69 20.87
CA MET A 182 -10.94 2.99 21.89
C MET A 182 -10.34 2.93 23.31
N PRO A 183 -10.38 4.04 24.08
CA PRO A 183 -9.78 4.10 25.41
C PRO A 183 -10.35 3.08 26.41
N ALA A 184 -11.61 2.69 26.22
CA ALA A 184 -12.30 1.70 27.05
C ALA A 184 -11.88 0.25 26.77
N LEU A 185 -11.17 0.00 25.66
CA LEU A 185 -10.79 -1.35 25.18
C LEU A 185 -9.27 -1.52 25.03
N ALA A 186 -8.52 -0.42 24.99
CA ALA A 186 -7.06 -0.36 24.88
C ALA A 186 -6.30 -0.65 26.19
N GLN A 187 -7.00 -0.74 27.32
CA GLN A 187 -6.40 -1.13 28.60
C GLN A 187 -6.33 -2.66 28.67
N THR A 188 -5.19 -3.22 28.27
CA THR A 188 -4.76 -4.52 28.78
C THR A 188 -4.31 -4.32 30.21
N ASP A 189 -5.06 -4.84 31.18
CA ASP A 189 -4.61 -4.91 32.57
C ASP A 189 -3.21 -5.55 32.61
N THR A 190 -2.19 -4.75 32.95
CA THR A 190 -0.85 -5.21 33.35
C THR A 190 -0.90 -5.91 34.70
#